data_AF-A0A7W1TQQ6-F1
#
_entry.id   AF-A0A7W1TQQ6-F1
#
_cell.length_a   1.000
_cell.length_b   1.000
_cell.length_c   1.000
_cell.angle_alpha   90.00
_cell.angle_beta   90.00
_cell.angle_gamma   90.00
#
_symmetry.space_group_name_H-M   'P 1'
#
loop_
_entity.id
_entity.type
_entity.pdbx_description
1 polymer ?
#
loop_
_entity_poly.entity_id
_entity_poly.type
_entity_poly.pdbx_seq_one_letter_code
_entity_poly.pdbx_strand_id
1 'polypeptide(L)'
;MNLGNLSRLSSAKTRSISPENFTGEKGQGGMATDGTGAASARDLGQGWKLSPSIVIAPGECRELADIAGPGAIQQIWMTPTGNLRYSILRFYWDGAE
;
A
#
# COMPACT_ATOMS: atom_id res chain seq x y z
N MET A 1 -12.56 13.04 9.83
CA MET A 1 -11.73 14.17 10.32
C MET A 1 -12.24 15.44 9.66
N ASN A 2 -12.36 16.55 10.37
CA ASN A 2 -12.74 17.85 9.81
C ASN A 2 -11.94 18.98 10.48
N LEU A 3 -11.98 20.19 9.93
CA LEU A 3 -11.18 21.30 10.46
C LEU A 3 -11.52 21.64 11.93
N GLY A 4 -12.77 21.44 12.36
CA GLY A 4 -13.21 21.68 13.73
C GLY A 4 -12.69 20.68 14.77
N ASN A 5 -12.11 19.55 14.34
CA ASN A 5 -11.55 18.53 15.24
C ASN A 5 -10.09 18.18 14.97
N LEU A 6 -9.39 18.91 14.10
CA LEU A 6 -8.00 18.64 13.72
C LEU A 6 -7.04 18.68 14.93
N SER A 7 -7.30 19.54 15.90
CA SER A 7 -6.47 19.68 17.12
C SER A 7 -6.68 18.56 18.14
N ARG A 8 -7.67 17.67 17.95
CA ARG A 8 -7.97 16.60 18.90
C ARG A 8 -7.12 15.37 18.61
N LEU A 9 -6.60 14.77 19.68
CA LEU A 9 -5.95 13.47 19.59
C LEU A 9 -6.98 12.37 19.37
N SER A 10 -6.60 11.38 18.58
CA SER A 10 -7.39 10.17 18.32
C SER A 10 -6.67 8.96 18.87
N SER A 11 -7.43 8.01 19.42
CA SER A 11 -6.93 6.67 19.79
C SER A 11 -6.87 5.71 18.59
N ALA A 12 -7.24 6.17 17.39
CA ALA A 12 -7.17 5.38 16.17
C ALA A 12 -5.74 4.92 15.88
N LYS A 13 -5.61 3.69 15.41
CA LYS A 13 -4.35 3.12 14.93
C LYS A 13 -4.27 3.33 13.43
N THR A 14 -3.24 4.03 12.96
CA THR A 14 -2.98 4.19 11.53
C THR A 14 -2.11 3.04 11.02
N ARG A 15 -2.36 2.65 9.77
CA ARG A 15 -1.63 1.62 9.02
C ARG A 15 -1.42 2.14 7.61
N SER A 16 -0.38 1.66 6.93
CA SER A 16 -0.10 2.01 5.53
C SER A 16 0.32 0.75 4.80
N ILE A 17 -0.51 0.32 3.86
CA ILE A 17 -0.23 -0.81 2.97
C ILE A 17 0.47 -0.27 1.73
N SER A 18 1.53 -0.94 1.33
CA SER A 18 2.35 -0.55 0.18
C SER A 18 3.02 -1.76 -0.47
N PRO A 19 3.65 -1.61 -1.65
CA PRO A 19 4.41 -2.67 -2.32
C PRO A 19 5.62 -3.25 -1.56
N GLU A 20 5.96 -2.70 -0.39
CA GLU A 20 6.99 -3.20 0.53
C GLU A 20 6.41 -3.60 1.90
N ASN A 21 5.12 -3.37 2.13
CA ASN A 21 4.40 -3.69 3.37
C ASN A 21 2.94 -4.08 3.05
N PHE A 22 2.74 -5.28 2.50
CA PHE A 22 1.43 -5.74 2.03
C PHE A 22 0.41 -5.94 3.17
N THR A 23 0.88 -6.21 4.39
CA THR A 23 0.01 -6.37 5.58
C THR A 23 -0.27 -5.04 6.28
N GLY A 24 0.52 -4.01 5.98
CA GLY A 24 0.42 -2.70 6.63
C GLY A 24 0.93 -2.68 8.08
N GLU A 25 1.60 -3.75 8.53
CA GLU A 25 2.02 -3.91 9.92
C GLU A 25 2.98 -2.81 10.39
N LYS A 26 2.94 -2.53 11.70
CA LYS A 26 3.73 -1.44 12.27
C LYS A 26 5.23 -1.74 12.12
N GLY A 27 5.97 -0.76 11.57
CA GLY A 27 7.42 -0.87 11.40
C GLY A 27 7.88 -1.76 10.25
N GLN A 28 6.96 -2.19 9.37
CA GLN A 28 7.31 -3.05 8.23
C GLN A 28 7.57 -2.26 6.92
N GLY A 29 7.38 -0.94 6.91
CA GLY A 29 7.81 -0.11 5.78
C GLY A 29 9.35 0.00 5.71
N GLY A 30 9.93 -0.03 4.51
CA GLY A 30 11.38 0.01 4.32
C GLY A 30 12.12 -1.27 4.72
N MET A 31 11.40 -2.35 5.05
CA MET A 31 12.02 -3.61 5.49
C MET A 31 12.39 -4.55 4.35
N ALA A 32 11.99 -4.23 3.11
CA ALA A 32 12.33 -5.01 1.93
C ALA A 32 13.85 -5.03 1.69
N THR A 33 14.40 -6.20 1.38
CA THR A 33 15.81 -6.39 0.98
C THR A 33 15.95 -6.62 -0.53
N ASP A 34 14.83 -6.77 -1.23
CA ASP A 34 14.76 -6.94 -2.68
C ASP A 34 13.46 -6.29 -3.20
N GLY A 35 13.35 -6.11 -4.51
CA GLY A 35 12.19 -5.53 -5.17
C GLY A 35 12.56 -4.70 -6.39
N THR A 36 11.56 -4.01 -6.94
CA THR A 36 11.71 -3.28 -8.22
C THR A 36 12.72 -2.13 -8.18
N GLY A 37 13.11 -1.66 -7.00
CA GLY A 37 14.13 -0.63 -6.80
C GLY A 37 15.48 -1.14 -6.29
N ALA A 38 15.65 -2.45 -6.06
CA ALA A 38 16.83 -3.01 -5.39
C ALA A 38 18.16 -2.65 -6.07
N ALA A 39 18.23 -2.75 -7.41
CA ALA A 39 19.45 -2.42 -8.16
C ALA A 39 19.88 -0.94 -8.01
N SER A 40 18.90 -0.03 -7.90
CA SER A 40 19.12 1.40 -7.69
C SER A 40 19.51 1.72 -6.24
N ALA A 41 19.06 0.90 -5.29
CA ALA A 41 19.29 1.05 -3.85
C ALA A 41 20.38 0.11 -3.31
N ARG A 42 21.20 -0.49 -4.19
CA ARG A 42 22.24 -1.47 -3.85
C ARG A 42 23.22 -1.02 -2.75
N ASP A 43 23.45 0.28 -2.62
CA ASP A 43 24.39 0.89 -1.68
C ASP A 43 23.68 1.49 -0.43
N LEU A 44 22.34 1.42 -0.36
CA LEU A 44 21.54 2.04 0.70
C LEU A 44 21.13 1.07 1.82
N GLY A 45 20.87 -0.19 1.46
CA GLY A 45 20.48 -1.24 2.40
C GLY A 45 19.06 -1.13 2.98
N GLN A 46 18.75 -2.00 3.95
CA GLN A 46 17.44 -2.06 4.62
C GLN A 46 17.16 -0.78 5.42
N GLY A 47 15.89 -0.34 5.42
CA GLY A 47 15.43 0.94 5.95
C GLY A 47 15.10 1.96 4.85
N TRP A 48 15.59 1.74 3.63
CA TRP A 48 15.19 2.47 2.44
C TRP A 48 14.07 1.77 1.68
N LYS A 49 13.36 2.52 0.84
CA LYS A 49 12.26 2.00 0.01
C LYS A 49 12.80 1.22 -1.19
N LEU A 50 13.16 -0.04 -0.98
CA LEU A 50 13.75 -0.92 -1.99
C LEU A 50 12.70 -1.53 -2.95
N SER A 51 11.46 -1.73 -2.49
CA SER A 51 10.36 -2.28 -3.29
C SER A 51 9.23 -1.25 -3.45
N PRO A 52 9.37 -0.24 -4.33
CA PRO A 52 8.38 0.82 -4.45
C PRO A 52 7.13 0.44 -5.24
N SER A 53 7.16 -0.66 -6.00
CA SER A 53 6.08 -1.08 -6.89
C SER A 53 6.00 -2.60 -7.00
N ILE A 54 4.89 -3.09 -7.54
CA ILE A 54 4.71 -4.48 -7.96
C ILE A 54 4.59 -4.55 -9.47
N VAL A 55 4.95 -5.70 -10.03
CA VAL A 55 4.69 -6.04 -11.44
C VAL A 55 3.43 -6.92 -11.46
N ILE A 56 2.47 -6.55 -12.32
CA ILE A 56 1.24 -7.31 -12.55
C ILE A 56 1.28 -7.77 -14.02
N ALA A 57 1.18 -9.07 -14.24
CA ALA A 57 1.25 -9.64 -15.59
C ALA A 57 -0.05 -9.37 -16.39
N PRO A 58 0.00 -9.46 -17.73
CA PRO A 58 -1.20 -9.32 -18.55
C PRO A 58 -2.30 -10.31 -18.15
N GLY A 59 -3.49 -9.79 -17.85
CA GLY A 59 -4.65 -10.61 -17.43
C GLY A 59 -4.62 -11.07 -15.97
N GLU A 60 -3.57 -10.79 -15.21
CA GLU A 60 -3.49 -11.13 -13.80
C GLU A 60 -4.45 -10.26 -12.97
N CYS A 61 -5.18 -10.89 -12.06
CA CYS A 61 -5.87 -10.21 -10.98
C CYS A 61 -5.04 -10.36 -9.71
N ARG A 62 -4.53 -9.24 -9.19
CA ARG A 62 -3.64 -9.22 -8.03
C ARG A 62 -4.32 -8.54 -6.85
N GLU A 63 -4.32 -9.22 -5.70
CA GLU A 63 -4.72 -8.61 -4.44
C GLU A 63 -3.66 -7.58 -4.00
N LEU A 64 -4.11 -6.36 -3.74
CA LEU A 64 -3.25 -5.24 -3.33
C LEU A 64 -3.26 -5.01 -1.81
N ALA A 65 -4.37 -5.34 -1.16
CA ALA A 65 -4.57 -5.17 0.27
C ALA A 65 -5.68 -6.13 0.74
N ASP A 66 -5.39 -6.89 1.79
CA ASP A 66 -6.36 -7.63 2.59
C ASP A 66 -6.34 -7.05 4.01
N ILE A 67 -7.46 -6.48 4.44
CA ILE A 67 -7.56 -5.70 5.68
C ILE A 67 -8.57 -6.37 6.59
N ALA A 68 -8.06 -6.98 7.66
CA ALA A 68 -8.89 -7.60 8.68
C ALA A 68 -9.47 -6.56 9.67
N GLY A 69 -10.76 -6.73 9.99
CA GLY A 69 -11.44 -5.96 11.01
C GLY A 69 -11.93 -4.57 10.55
N PRO A 70 -12.55 -3.80 11.47
CA PRO A 70 -13.17 -2.53 11.12
C PRO A 70 -12.12 -1.43 10.91
N GLY A 71 -12.38 -0.55 9.94
CA GLY A 71 -11.52 0.58 9.65
C GLY A 71 -12.12 1.54 8.63
N ALA A 72 -11.32 2.54 8.25
CA ALA A 72 -11.67 3.47 7.18
C ALA A 72 -10.42 3.74 6.33
N ILE A 73 -10.57 3.62 5.01
CA ILE A 73 -9.55 4.07 4.08
C ILE A 73 -9.58 5.59 4.04
N GLN A 74 -8.52 6.22 4.54
CA GLN A 74 -8.41 7.67 4.60
C GLN A 74 -7.77 8.26 3.34
N GLN A 75 -6.95 7.48 2.63
CA GLN A 75 -6.16 7.95 1.51
C GLN A 75 -5.70 6.76 0.66
N ILE A 76 -5.78 6.91 -0.67
CA ILE A 76 -5.17 6.02 -1.65
C ILE A 76 -4.36 6.88 -2.61
N TRP A 77 -3.12 6.47 -2.88
CA TRP A 77 -2.29 7.06 -3.93
C TRP A 77 -1.56 5.95 -4.68
N MET A 78 -1.54 6.05 -6.00
CA MET A 78 -0.87 5.12 -6.89
C MET A 78 -0.59 5.79 -8.23
N THR A 79 0.44 5.31 -8.92
CA THR A 79 0.76 5.68 -10.30
C THR A 79 0.85 4.40 -11.13
N PRO A 80 -0.28 3.90 -11.68
CA PRO A 80 -0.25 2.76 -12.59
C PRO A 80 0.47 3.12 -13.89
N THR A 81 1.16 2.15 -14.48
CA THR A 81 1.88 2.32 -15.76
C THR A 81 1.06 1.79 -16.93
N GLY A 82 1.24 2.37 -18.12
CA GLY A 82 0.59 1.90 -19.35
C GLY A 82 -0.77 2.54 -19.59
N ASN A 83 -1.69 1.81 -20.24
CA ASN A 83 -3.02 2.32 -20.56
C ASN A 83 -3.98 2.15 -19.37
N LEU A 84 -4.31 3.27 -18.72
CA LEU A 84 -5.18 3.31 -17.54
C LEU A 84 -6.57 2.71 -17.79
N ARG A 85 -7.10 2.75 -19.02
CA ARG A 85 -8.42 2.19 -19.34
C ARG A 85 -8.49 0.67 -19.15
N TYR A 86 -7.35 -0.01 -19.14
CA TYR A 86 -7.27 -1.45 -18.92
C TYR A 86 -6.98 -1.83 -17.47
N SER A 87 -6.75 -0.84 -16.60
CA SER A 87 -6.51 -1.05 -15.17
C SER A 87 -7.85 -1.04 -14.43
N ILE A 88 -8.25 -2.18 -13.88
CA ILE A 88 -9.47 -2.32 -13.09
C ILE A 88 -9.08 -2.43 -11.61
N LEU A 89 -9.51 -1.47 -10.80
CA LEU A 89 -9.38 -1.52 -9.34
C LEU A 89 -10.72 -1.93 -8.75
N ARG A 90 -10.71 -2.99 -7.92
CA ARG A 90 -11.91 -3.55 -7.27
C ARG A 90 -11.78 -3.39 -5.76
N PHE A 91 -12.91 -3.13 -5.11
CA PHE A 91 -13.02 -3.04 -3.66
C PHE A 91 -14.14 -3.94 -3.20
N TYR A 92 -13.86 -4.70 -2.15
CA TYR A 92 -14.76 -5.64 -1.53
C TYR A 92 -14.83 -5.31 -0.05
N TRP A 93 -16.05 -5.24 0.48
CA TRP A 93 -16.31 -4.89 1.87
C TRP A 93 -17.13 -6.00 2.52
N ASP A 94 -16.94 -6.20 3.82
CA ASP A 94 -17.77 -7.07 4.64
C ASP A 94 -17.97 -8.50 4.08
N GLY A 95 -16.93 -9.03 3.42
CA GLY A 95 -16.92 -10.38 2.85
C GLY A 95 -17.67 -10.54 1.52
N ALA A 96 -17.98 -9.44 0.82
CA ALA A 96 -18.53 -9.51 -0.53
C ALA A 96 -17.50 -10.05 -1.55
N GLU A 97 -17.98 -10.77 -2.58
CA GLU A 97 -17.21 -11.32 -3.70
C GLU A 97 -17.61 -10.70 -5.06
#